data_AF-A0AAW2QJJ8-F1
#
_entry.id   AF-A0AAW2QJJ8-F1
#
_cell.length_a   1.000
_cell.length_b   1.000
_cell.length_c   1.000
_cell.angle_alpha   90.00
_cell.angle_beta   90.00
_cell.angle_gamma   90.00
#
_symmetry.space_group_name_H-M   'P 1'
#
loop_
_entity.id
_entity.type
_entity.pdbx_description
1 polymer ?
#
loop_
_entity_poly.entity_id
_entity_poly.type
_entity_poly.pdbx_seq_one_letter_code
_entity_poly.pdbx_strand_id
1 'polypeptide(L)'
;MAALHSSPSLLLNFRNQTFQPNTPRLKLHSTPNTSRIGRRRRLSPSVRAYKVVIEQGDKTTELEVEPDETILEKALDSDLPVPHDCKLGVCMTCPARLVDGNVDQSEGMLSDDVVERGYALLCVSYPRSDCHVKVIPEEELLSLQLATAND
;
A
#
# COMPACT_ATOMS: atom_id res chain seq x y z
N MET A 1 33.87 -2.98 37.44
CA MET A 1 34.83 -3.37 36.39
C MET A 1 34.13 -4.34 35.46
N ALA A 2 34.00 -3.93 34.20
CA ALA A 2 33.33 -4.66 33.14
C ALA A 2 34.13 -5.88 32.67
N ALA A 3 33.42 -6.94 32.27
CA ALA A 3 33.73 -7.77 31.11
C ALA A 3 32.50 -8.69 30.92
N LEU A 4 31.75 -8.53 29.83
CA LEU A 4 31.76 -9.43 28.65
C LEU A 4 31.32 -10.85 29.01
N HIS A 5 30.33 -11.39 28.30
CA HIS A 5 30.54 -12.52 27.38
C HIS A 5 29.20 -13.03 26.81
N SER A 6 29.18 -13.06 25.47
CA SER A 6 28.58 -14.10 24.60
C SER A 6 27.07 -14.35 24.60
N SER A 7 26.44 -13.87 23.54
CA SER A 7 25.31 -14.54 22.87
C SER A 7 25.62 -16.01 22.59
N PRO A 8 24.58 -16.85 22.61
CA PRO A 8 24.50 -17.93 21.64
C PRO A 8 23.18 -17.83 20.87
N SER A 9 23.31 -17.43 19.60
CA SER A 9 22.54 -18.07 18.53
C SER A 9 22.68 -19.59 18.69
N LEU A 10 21.65 -20.36 18.35
CA LEU A 10 21.78 -21.60 17.56
C LEU A 10 20.39 -22.27 17.42
N LEU A 11 19.99 -22.35 16.16
CA LEU A 11 19.43 -23.53 15.49
C LEU A 11 17.96 -23.90 15.76
N LEU A 12 17.14 -23.32 14.90
CA LEU A 12 16.13 -24.02 14.11
C LEU A 12 16.47 -25.51 13.89
N ASN A 13 15.65 -26.39 14.45
CA ASN A 13 15.56 -27.78 14.03
C ASN A 13 14.19 -27.98 13.37
N PHE A 14 14.10 -27.56 12.11
CA PHE A 14 13.04 -27.96 11.19
C PHE A 14 13.15 -29.46 10.94
N ARG A 15 12.38 -30.24 11.69
CA ARG A 15 12.21 -31.66 11.45
C ARG A 15 11.38 -31.82 10.17
N ASN A 16 12.08 -32.06 9.07
CA ASN A 16 11.54 -32.54 7.80
C ASN A 16 10.63 -33.76 8.06
N GLN A 17 9.32 -33.53 8.12
CA GLN A 17 8.34 -34.56 7.83
C GLN A 17 7.92 -34.34 6.38
N THR A 18 8.49 -35.15 5.50
CA THR A 18 8.03 -35.32 4.13
C THR A 18 6.62 -35.89 4.19
N PHE A 19 5.63 -35.01 4.17
CA PHE A 19 4.24 -35.37 3.97
C PHE A 19 4.09 -35.73 2.48
N GLN A 20 3.98 -37.02 2.18
CA GLN A 20 3.68 -37.49 0.82
C GLN A 20 2.16 -37.61 0.67
N PRO A 21 1.50 -36.70 -0.07
CA PRO A 21 0.09 -36.90 -0.40
C PRO A 21 -0.02 -37.98 -1.48
N ASN A 22 -0.47 -39.18 -1.09
CA ASN A 22 -1.00 -40.17 -2.02
C ASN A 22 -2.22 -39.58 -2.73
N THR A 23 -2.09 -39.29 -4.03
CA THR A 23 -3.21 -38.85 -4.87
C THR A 23 -3.72 -40.03 -5.73
N PRO A 24 -5.02 -40.36 -5.69
CA PRO A 24 -5.57 -41.34 -6.61
C PRO A 24 -5.62 -40.77 -8.03
N ARG A 25 -5.11 -41.55 -8.98
CA ARG A 25 -5.01 -41.23 -10.41
C ARG A 25 -6.40 -41.23 -11.06
N LEU A 26 -7.06 -40.07 -11.06
CA LEU A 26 -8.27 -39.84 -11.86
C LEU A 26 -7.87 -39.78 -13.35
N LYS A 27 -8.43 -40.69 -14.16
CA LYS A 27 -8.24 -40.72 -15.62
C LYS A 27 -9.02 -39.57 -16.24
N LEU A 28 -8.33 -38.55 -16.71
CA LEU A 28 -8.90 -37.48 -17.53
C LEU A 28 -9.24 -38.04 -18.92
N HIS A 29 -10.54 -38.16 -19.21
CA HIS A 29 -11.04 -38.35 -20.57
C HIS A 29 -11.10 -36.99 -21.27
N SER A 30 -10.15 -36.75 -22.17
CA SER A 30 -10.05 -35.56 -23.01
C SER A 30 -11.03 -35.66 -24.18
N THR A 31 -11.98 -34.74 -24.26
CA THR A 31 -12.68 -34.42 -25.52
C THR A 31 -12.05 -33.15 -26.10
N PRO A 32 -11.76 -33.09 -27.42
CA PRO A 32 -11.18 -31.90 -28.02
C PRO A 32 -12.32 -30.92 -28.34
N ASN A 33 -12.56 -29.93 -27.48
CA ASN A 33 -13.45 -28.83 -27.85
C ASN A 33 -12.70 -27.83 -28.75
N THR A 34 -12.91 -28.00 -30.04
CA THR A 34 -12.55 -27.05 -31.08
C THR A 34 -13.51 -25.85 -31.01
N SER A 35 -13.08 -24.80 -30.34
CA SER A 35 -13.63 -23.45 -30.54
C SER A 35 -12.50 -22.43 -30.42
N ARG A 36 -11.71 -22.34 -31.51
CA ARG A 36 -10.85 -21.20 -31.82
C ARG A 36 -11.75 -20.00 -32.13
N ILE A 37 -12.09 -19.21 -31.11
CA ILE A 37 -12.57 -17.85 -31.31
C ILE A 37 -11.53 -16.94 -30.68
N GLY A 38 -10.65 -16.40 -31.53
CA GLY A 38 -9.67 -15.40 -31.14
C GLY A 38 -10.40 -14.17 -30.58
N ARG A 39 -10.46 -14.09 -29.25
CA ARG A 39 -10.78 -12.83 -28.57
C ARG A 39 -9.63 -11.88 -28.90
N ARG A 40 -9.87 -10.92 -29.81
CA ARG A 40 -9.06 -9.71 -29.89
C ARG A 40 -8.98 -9.15 -28.47
N ARG A 41 -7.82 -9.28 -27.80
CA ARG A 41 -7.52 -8.54 -26.57
C ARG A 41 -7.73 -7.07 -26.94
N ARG A 42 -8.83 -6.46 -26.48
CA ARG A 42 -8.91 -5.01 -26.38
C ARG A 42 -7.72 -4.63 -25.50
N LEU A 43 -6.72 -3.99 -26.08
CA LEU A 43 -5.68 -3.32 -25.30
C LEU A 43 -6.41 -2.22 -24.55
N SER A 44 -6.71 -2.45 -23.27
CA SER A 44 -7.17 -1.42 -22.37
C SER A 44 -6.09 -0.33 -22.32
N PRO A 45 -6.45 0.97 -22.35
CA PRO A 45 -5.47 2.01 -22.13
C PRO A 45 -4.88 1.80 -20.73
N SER A 46 -3.61 1.39 -20.68
CA SER A 46 -2.86 1.31 -19.43
C SER A 46 -2.53 2.74 -19.06
N VAL A 47 -3.15 3.26 -18.00
CA VAL A 47 -2.69 4.52 -17.41
C VAL A 47 -1.24 4.30 -16.99
N ARG A 48 -0.35 5.21 -17.40
CA ARG A 48 1.08 5.12 -17.09
C ARG A 48 1.40 5.79 -15.76
N ALA A 49 0.76 6.93 -15.51
CA ALA A 49 0.86 7.68 -14.26
C ALA A 49 -0.39 8.55 -14.08
N TYR A 50 -0.64 8.96 -12.85
CA TYR A 50 -1.62 9.96 -12.47
C TYR A 50 -0.94 11.24 -12.03
N LYS A 51 -1.57 12.39 -12.30
CA LYS A 51 -1.13 13.66 -11.76
C LYS A 51 -1.53 13.74 -10.29
N VAL A 52 -0.56 13.85 -9.39
CA VAL A 52 -0.80 14.04 -7.95
C VAL A 52 -0.26 15.39 -7.52
N VAL A 53 -1.16 16.23 -7.00
CA VAL A 53 -0.85 17.54 -6.44
C VAL A 53 -0.71 17.39 -4.92
N ILE A 54 0.44 17.71 -4.38
CA ILE A 54 0.75 17.62 -2.95
C ILE A 54 0.86 19.03 -2.37
N GLU A 55 -0.01 19.36 -1.42
CA GLU A 55 0.00 20.63 -0.68
C GLU A 55 0.65 20.44 0.71
N GLN A 56 1.62 21.29 1.03
CA GLN A 56 2.34 21.33 2.31
C GLN A 56 2.43 22.78 2.80
N GLY A 57 1.53 23.17 3.70
CA GLY A 57 1.40 24.58 4.11
C GLY A 57 1.03 25.45 2.91
N ASP A 58 1.87 26.44 2.59
CA ASP A 58 1.67 27.35 1.45
C ASP A 58 2.33 26.87 0.15
N LYS A 59 2.93 25.67 0.15
CA LYS A 59 3.62 25.10 -1.02
C LYS A 59 2.78 24.03 -1.68
N THR A 60 2.80 23.99 -2.99
CA THR A 60 2.15 22.96 -3.80
C THR A 60 3.15 22.41 -4.82
N THR A 61 3.25 21.09 -4.90
CA THR A 61 4.14 20.38 -5.83
C THR A 61 3.30 19.39 -6.63
N GLU A 62 3.51 19.33 -7.94
CA GLU A 62 2.83 18.37 -8.82
C GLU A 62 3.81 17.26 -9.21
N LEU A 63 3.39 16.01 -9.10
CA LEU A 63 4.16 14.82 -9.46
C LEU A 63 3.36 13.89 -10.38
N GLU A 64 4.04 13.13 -11.22
CA GLU A 64 3.45 12.01 -11.96
C GLU A 64 3.75 10.71 -11.22
N VAL A 65 2.72 10.08 -10.66
CA VAL A 65 2.84 8.88 -9.80
C VAL A 65 2.26 7.68 -10.54
N GLU A 66 3.03 6.59 -10.64
CA GLU A 66 2.57 5.35 -11.29
C GLU A 66 1.50 4.62 -10.43
N PRO A 67 0.57 3.85 -11.03
CA PRO A 67 -0.50 3.18 -10.27
C PRO A 67 -0.01 2.10 -9.29
N ASP A 68 1.23 1.62 -9.44
CA ASP A 68 1.93 0.64 -8.60
C ASP A 68 3.03 1.27 -7.73
N GLU A 69 3.11 2.60 -7.68
CA GLU A 69 4.00 3.38 -6.84
C GLU A 69 3.18 4.12 -5.76
N THR A 70 3.68 4.19 -4.53
CA THR A 70 2.99 4.98 -3.50
C THR A 70 3.26 6.47 -3.67
N ILE A 71 2.29 7.32 -3.29
CA ILE A 71 2.48 8.78 -3.33
C ILE A 71 3.70 9.22 -2.51
N LEU A 72 3.97 8.57 -1.37
CA LEU A 72 5.14 8.87 -0.54
C LEU A 72 6.46 8.52 -1.26
N GLU A 73 6.58 7.34 -1.86
CA GLU A 73 7.79 6.94 -2.58
C GLU A 73 8.12 7.95 -3.67
N LYS A 74 7.13 8.29 -4.50
CA LYS A 74 7.33 9.28 -5.57
C LYS A 74 7.72 10.66 -5.05
N ALA A 75 7.14 11.10 -3.93
CA ALA A 75 7.49 12.36 -3.31
C ALA A 75 8.96 12.37 -2.86
N LEU A 76 9.42 11.32 -2.17
CA LEU A 76 10.78 11.22 -1.68
C LEU A 76 11.80 11.11 -2.83
N ASP A 77 11.49 10.35 -3.89
CA ASP A 77 12.33 10.24 -5.09
C ASP A 77 12.44 11.56 -5.88
N SER A 78 11.48 12.47 -5.67
CA SER A 78 11.46 13.81 -6.25
C SER A 78 12.03 14.88 -5.31
N ASP A 79 12.76 14.47 -4.27
CA ASP A 79 13.32 15.35 -3.24
C ASP A 79 12.27 16.21 -2.50
N LEU A 80 11.00 15.79 -2.49
CA LEU A 80 9.93 16.43 -1.73
C LEU A 80 9.83 15.80 -0.34
N PRO A 81 10.28 16.48 0.73
CA PRO A 81 10.24 15.92 2.07
C PRO A 81 8.78 15.86 2.55
N VAL A 82 8.29 14.64 2.78
CA VAL A 82 7.01 14.38 3.43
C VAL A 82 7.29 13.72 4.78
N PRO A 83 6.65 14.13 5.88
CA PRO A 83 6.79 13.44 7.17
C PRO A 83 6.48 11.93 7.04
N HIS A 84 7.37 11.08 7.55
CA HIS A 84 7.20 9.64 7.52
C HIS A 84 8.12 8.96 8.56
N ASP A 85 7.76 7.74 8.96
CA ASP A 85 8.61 6.90 9.81
C ASP A 85 8.57 5.43 9.32
N CYS A 86 7.51 4.68 9.66
CA CYS A 86 7.50 3.23 9.42
C CYS A 86 7.36 2.79 7.95
N LYS A 87 6.67 3.57 7.12
CA LYS A 87 6.28 3.21 5.73
C LYS A 87 5.51 1.88 5.60
N LEU A 88 4.75 1.50 6.63
CA LEU A 88 3.99 0.25 6.70
C LEU A 88 2.49 0.48 6.93
N GLY A 89 2.00 1.71 6.78
CA GLY A 89 0.57 2.02 6.95
C GLY A 89 0.06 2.02 8.40
N VAL A 90 0.94 2.00 9.41
CA VAL A 90 0.52 1.84 10.83
C VAL A 90 0.88 2.99 11.77
N CYS A 91 1.98 3.72 11.53
CA CYS A 91 2.48 4.71 12.50
C CYS A 91 1.76 6.06 12.44
N MET A 92 0.94 6.31 11.41
CA MET A 92 0.16 7.54 11.22
C MET A 92 0.98 8.84 11.00
N THR A 93 2.32 8.77 10.92
CA THR A 93 3.22 9.92 10.71
C THR A 93 3.24 10.51 9.29
N CYS A 94 2.65 9.83 8.30
CA CYS A 94 2.55 10.32 6.91
C CYS A 94 1.12 10.66 6.47
N PRO A 95 0.33 11.39 7.28
CA PRO A 95 -1.08 11.58 7.00
C PRO A 95 -1.29 12.67 5.95
N ALA A 96 -2.36 12.52 5.18
CA ALA A 96 -2.87 13.55 4.31
C ALA A 96 -4.39 13.51 4.26
N ARG A 97 -4.98 14.65 3.90
CA ARG A 97 -6.37 14.74 3.48
C ARG A 97 -6.43 14.68 1.96
N LEU A 98 -7.22 13.77 1.41
CA LEU A 98 -7.59 13.71 0.01
C LEU A 98 -8.64 14.80 -0.28
N VAL A 99 -8.20 15.86 -0.95
CA VAL A 99 -9.04 17.02 -1.32
C VAL A 99 -9.87 16.68 -2.56
N ASP A 100 -9.25 15.99 -3.53
CA ASP A 100 -9.90 15.51 -4.75
C ASP A 100 -9.20 14.23 -5.24
N GLY A 101 -9.93 13.42 -6.01
CA GLY A 101 -9.43 12.18 -6.59
C GLY A 101 -9.71 10.94 -5.74
N ASN A 102 -9.01 9.84 -6.05
CA ASN A 102 -9.17 8.55 -5.39
C ASN A 102 -7.82 7.82 -5.26
N VAL A 103 -7.61 7.21 -4.10
CA VAL A 103 -6.44 6.38 -3.81
C VAL A 103 -6.90 5.02 -3.28
N ASP A 104 -6.12 3.99 -3.56
CA ASP A 104 -6.20 2.71 -2.89
C ASP A 104 -5.21 2.72 -1.72
N GLN A 105 -5.75 2.62 -0.51
CA GLN A 105 -4.98 2.55 0.73
C GLN A 105 -5.38 1.34 1.57
N SER A 106 -5.75 0.24 0.92
CA SER A 106 -6.21 -0.99 1.57
C SER A 106 -5.18 -1.63 2.51
N GLU A 107 -3.90 -1.27 2.40
CA GLU A 107 -2.83 -1.70 3.30
C GLU A 107 -2.70 -0.80 4.56
N GLY A 108 -3.41 0.32 4.61
CA GLY A 108 -3.39 1.25 5.73
C GLY A 108 -4.26 0.81 6.90
N MET A 109 -3.82 1.14 8.11
CA MET A 109 -4.52 0.80 9.36
C MET A 109 -5.27 2.01 9.94
N LEU A 110 -6.10 2.64 9.09
CA LEU A 110 -7.05 3.67 9.47
C LEU A 110 -8.42 3.04 9.76
N SER A 111 -9.23 3.70 10.59
CA SER A 111 -10.63 3.32 10.75
C SER A 111 -11.42 3.68 9.49
N ASP A 112 -12.49 2.93 9.20
CA ASP A 112 -13.34 3.19 8.04
C ASP A 112 -13.89 4.63 8.07
N ASP A 113 -14.33 5.11 9.23
CA ASP A 113 -14.80 6.49 9.42
C ASP A 113 -13.75 7.55 9.03
N VAL A 114 -12.48 7.32 9.36
CA VAL A 114 -11.39 8.23 9.01
C VAL A 114 -11.10 8.19 7.51
N VAL A 115 -11.13 7.00 6.90
CA VAL A 115 -11.02 6.84 5.45
C VAL A 115 -12.17 7.55 4.72
N GLU A 116 -13.41 7.36 5.17
CA GLU A 116 -14.60 7.99 4.60
C GLU A 116 -14.59 9.52 4.71
N ARG A 117 -13.96 10.07 5.75
CA ARG A 117 -13.73 11.52 5.90
C ARG A 117 -12.64 12.06 4.96
N GLY A 118 -12.06 11.21 4.13
CA GLY A 118 -11.06 11.57 3.12
C GLY A 118 -9.65 11.67 3.69
N TYR A 119 -9.33 10.97 4.77
CA TYR A 119 -7.96 10.90 5.28
C TYR A 119 -7.24 9.68 4.70
N ALA A 120 -5.96 9.84 4.43
CA ALA A 120 -5.13 8.79 3.86
C ALA A 120 -3.71 8.78 4.43
N LEU A 121 -3.06 7.61 4.38
CA LEU A 121 -1.64 7.47 4.70
C LEU A 121 -0.82 7.39 3.41
N LEU A 122 0.00 8.40 3.13
CA LEU A 122 0.71 8.52 1.86
C LEU A 122 1.67 7.36 1.59
N CYS A 123 2.19 6.70 2.64
CA CYS A 123 3.11 5.56 2.52
C CYS A 123 2.49 4.28 1.98
N VAL A 124 1.17 4.20 1.91
CA VAL A 124 0.42 3.04 1.40
C VAL A 124 -0.73 3.50 0.49
N SER A 125 -0.66 4.74 -0.01
CA SER A 125 -1.66 5.30 -0.92
C SER A 125 -1.19 5.18 -2.36
N TYR A 126 -1.85 4.31 -3.12
CA TYR A 126 -1.66 4.15 -4.56
C TYR A 126 -2.72 4.95 -5.32
N PRO A 127 -2.35 5.88 -6.22
CA PRO A 127 -3.34 6.66 -6.95
C PRO A 127 -4.18 5.79 -7.90
N ARG A 128 -5.47 6.11 -7.97
CA ARG A 128 -6.46 5.49 -8.88
C ARG A 128 -7.13 6.51 -9.81
N SER A 129 -6.82 7.78 -9.63
CA SER A 129 -7.14 8.91 -10.50
C SER A 129 -6.08 10.00 -10.30
N ASP A 130 -6.18 11.09 -11.05
CA ASP A 130 -5.52 12.34 -10.64
C ASP A 130 -6.01 12.71 -9.24
N CYS A 131 -5.11 13.19 -8.38
CA CYS A 131 -5.37 13.43 -6.97
C CYS A 131 -4.86 14.81 -6.53
N HIS A 132 -5.55 15.43 -5.58
CA HIS A 132 -5.03 16.54 -4.79
C HIS A 132 -5.05 16.13 -3.33
N VAL A 133 -3.86 16.07 -2.72
CA VAL A 133 -3.69 15.72 -1.30
C VAL A 133 -3.08 16.89 -0.55
N LYS A 134 -3.53 17.09 0.68
CA LYS A 134 -2.97 18.06 1.63
C LYS A 134 -2.32 17.31 2.78
N VAL A 135 -1.02 17.46 2.94
CA VAL A 135 -0.30 16.90 4.09
C VAL A 135 -0.77 17.61 5.35
N ILE A 136 -1.12 16.83 6.36
CA ILE A 136 -1.60 17.33 7.66
C ILE A 136 -0.62 16.94 8.78
N PRO A 137 -0.70 17.58 9.96
CA PRO A 137 0.04 17.14 11.13
C PRO A 137 -0.44 15.78 11.66
N GLU A 138 0.47 15.00 12.26
CA GLU A 138 0.16 13.69 12.86
C GLU A 138 -0.90 13.81 13.96
N GLU A 139 -0.85 14.86 14.78
CA GLU A 139 -1.78 15.09 15.86
C GLU A 139 -3.24 15.26 15.38
N GLU A 140 -3.44 15.82 14.18
CA GLU A 140 -4.77 16.01 13.59
C GLU A 140 -5.39 14.65 13.26
N LEU A 141 -4.63 13.78 12.55
CA LEU A 141 -5.09 12.45 12.21
C LEU A 141 -5.34 11.60 13.46
N LEU A 142 -4.39 11.61 14.41
CA LEU A 142 -4.49 10.80 15.63
C LEU A 142 -5.73 11.19 16.45
N SER A 143 -6.04 12.48 16.55
CA SER A 143 -7.23 12.96 17.25
C SER A 143 -8.52 12.40 16.64
N LEU A 144 -8.60 12.32 15.31
CA LEU A 144 -9.75 11.76 14.59
C LEU A 144 -9.85 10.24 14.73
N GLN A 145 -8.72 9.55 14.65
CA GLN A 145 -8.64 8.09 14.76
C GLN A 145 -8.99 7.61 16.18
N LEU A 146 -8.59 8.35 17.22
CA LEU A 146 -8.97 8.03 18.61
C LEU A 146 -10.42 8.38 18.92
N ALA A 147 -10.97 9.43 18.30
CA ALA A 147 -12.37 9.78 18.46
C ALA A 147 -13.32 8.72 17.90
N THR A 148 -12.92 8.04 16.83
CA THR A 148 -13.71 6.98 16.16
C THR A 148 -13.55 5.59 16.81
N ALA A 149 -12.52 5.39 17.62
CA ALA A 149 -12.27 4.11 18.31
C ALA A 149 -13.07 3.92 19.61
N ASN A 150 -13.78 4.94 20.09
CA ASN A 150 -14.46 4.95 21.40
C ASN A 150 -16.00 4.79 21.32
N ASP A 151 -16.54 4.48 20.15
CA ASP A 151 -17.93 4.01 19.96
C ASP A 151 -18.01 2.47 19.99
#